data_AF-A0ABD6DAC1-F1
#
_entry.id   AF-A0ABD6DAC1-F1
#
_cell.length_a   1.000
_cell.length_b   1.000
_cell.length_c   1.000
_cell.angle_alpha   90.00
_cell.angle_beta   90.00
_cell.angle_gamma   90.00
#
_symmetry.space_group_name_H-M   'P 1'
#
loop_
_entity.id
_entity.type
_entity.pdbx_description
1 polymer ?
#
loop_
_entity_poly.entity_id
_entity_poly.type
_entity_poly.pdbx_seq_one_letter_code
_entity_poly.pdbx_strand_id
1 'polypeptide(L)'
;MHHTRRRYLRFFGGGGSVLIAGLAGCTGGSGPDDSPNETPPETNGSGETRPEGTGGPGVTIASTDEAPDLPVEPTVELVRDTATEDHPPRLRTTLTNTGDEPVSVGEGRAVHFEYVADDSGVLTLLPGDSDSEYPAEADCWRLTEGIAITEEYRTFEIDAGESSSRLVDLYATPDADGCLPVGEYRFESTIGIVGDDAEAESSAAWGFSISLE
;
A
#
# COMPACT_ATOMS: atom_id res chain seq x y z
N MET A 1 -1.53 35.16 22.00
CA MET A 1 -2.67 34.39 22.52
C MET A 1 -3.96 35.01 21.99
N HIS A 2 -4.44 34.54 20.83
CA HIS A 2 -5.73 34.95 20.28
C HIS A 2 -6.63 33.73 20.19
N HIS A 3 -7.60 33.66 21.10
CA HIS A 3 -8.67 32.66 21.08
C HIS A 3 -9.74 33.08 20.08
N THR A 4 -9.82 32.39 18.94
CA THR A 4 -10.94 32.54 18.01
C THR A 4 -11.92 31.38 18.20
N ARG A 5 -13.17 31.75 18.46
CA ARG A 5 -14.25 30.92 18.99
C ARG A 5 -14.89 30.01 17.92
N ARG A 6 -15.21 28.78 18.33
CA ARG A 6 -16.13 27.84 17.65
C ARG A 6 -17.53 28.46 17.50
N ARG A 7 -18.16 28.28 16.34
CA ARG A 7 -19.60 28.47 16.15
C ARG A 7 -20.18 27.25 15.43
N TYR A 8 -20.95 26.46 16.18
CA TYR A 8 -21.79 25.38 15.69
C TYR A 8 -22.98 25.96 14.89
N LEU A 9 -23.29 25.36 13.75
CA LEU A 9 -24.63 25.40 13.18
C LEU A 9 -25.06 23.96 12.84
N ARG A 10 -25.99 23.48 13.67
CA ARG A 10 -26.89 22.35 13.38
C ARG A 10 -27.88 22.83 12.32
N PHE A 11 -28.09 22.05 11.27
CA PHE A 11 -29.29 22.17 10.44
C PHE A 11 -29.97 20.80 10.35
N PHE A 12 -31.25 20.81 10.71
CA PHE A 12 -32.21 19.72 10.65
C PHE A 12 -32.95 19.75 9.31
N GLY A 13 -33.46 18.59 8.89
CA GLY A 13 -34.47 18.43 7.82
C GLY A 13 -33.93 17.52 6.74
N GLY A 14 -34.43 16.32 6.49
CA GLY A 14 -35.83 15.88 6.41
C GLY A 14 -35.88 15.09 5.10
N GLY A 15 -36.04 13.77 5.12
CA GLY A 15 -37.34 13.13 4.97
C GLY A 15 -37.46 12.55 3.55
N GLY A 16 -37.87 11.28 3.43
CA GLY A 16 -38.25 10.71 2.14
C GLY A 16 -37.82 9.27 1.91
N SER A 17 -38.62 8.33 2.42
CA SER A 17 -38.61 6.92 2.05
C SER A 17 -39.13 6.74 0.62
N VAL A 18 -38.50 5.88 -0.19
CA VAL A 18 -39.18 5.15 -1.27
C VAL A 18 -38.65 3.72 -1.33
N LEU A 19 -39.55 2.78 -1.04
CA LEU A 19 -39.45 1.35 -1.29
C LEU A 19 -39.77 1.09 -2.77
N ILE A 20 -38.98 0.25 -3.45
CA ILE A 20 -39.42 -0.42 -4.67
C ILE A 20 -39.19 -1.92 -4.53
N ALA A 21 -40.29 -2.66 -4.67
CA ALA A 21 -40.39 -4.10 -4.73
C ALA A 21 -40.66 -4.55 -6.18
N GLY A 22 -40.19 -5.74 -6.55
CA GLY A 22 -40.64 -6.56 -7.70
C GLY A 22 -39.86 -7.88 -7.64
N LEU A 23 -40.43 -9.03 -7.25
CA LEU A 23 -41.46 -9.90 -7.83
C LEU A 23 -41.05 -10.69 -9.10
N ALA A 24 -41.18 -12.03 -8.94
CA ALA A 24 -41.37 -13.10 -9.93
C ALA A 24 -40.19 -13.42 -10.87
N GLY A 25 -39.77 -14.67 -11.10
CA GLY A 25 -40.42 -15.97 -10.94
C GLY A 25 -40.41 -16.65 -12.31
N CYS A 26 -39.89 -17.88 -12.41
CA CYS A 26 -40.32 -18.88 -13.40
C CYS A 26 -39.83 -20.27 -12.99
N THR A 27 -40.80 -21.18 -12.89
CA THR A 27 -40.64 -22.62 -12.72
C THR A 27 -40.84 -23.29 -14.08
N GLY A 28 -40.25 -24.48 -14.28
CA GLY A 28 -40.83 -25.47 -15.20
C GLY A 28 -39.85 -26.15 -16.15
N GLY A 29 -39.82 -27.48 -16.09
CA GLY A 29 -39.36 -28.33 -17.19
C GLY A 29 -38.76 -29.66 -16.78
N SER A 30 -39.57 -30.61 -16.29
CA SER A 30 -39.20 -32.03 -16.24
C SER A 30 -39.76 -32.74 -17.48
N GLY A 31 -38.90 -33.40 -18.23
CA GLY A 31 -39.24 -34.36 -19.28
C GLY A 31 -37.99 -35.23 -19.55
N PRO A 32 -38.07 -36.57 -19.45
CA PRO A 32 -36.92 -37.45 -19.61
C PRO A 32 -36.78 -37.89 -21.06
N ASP A 33 -35.56 -37.88 -21.60
CA ASP A 33 -35.22 -38.70 -22.76
C ASP A 33 -33.77 -39.20 -22.61
N ASP A 34 -33.70 -40.52 -22.71
CA ASP A 34 -32.54 -41.40 -22.63
C ASP A 34 -31.77 -41.33 -23.96
N SER A 35 -30.49 -40.97 -23.96
CA SER A 35 -29.45 -41.61 -24.79
C SER A 35 -28.07 -40.97 -24.60
N PRO A 36 -26.99 -41.78 -24.48
CA PRO A 36 -25.64 -41.30 -24.28
C PRO A 36 -24.91 -41.15 -25.63
N ASN A 37 -24.33 -39.98 -25.94
CA ASN A 37 -23.12 -39.94 -26.77
C ASN A 37 -22.44 -38.55 -26.76
N GLU A 38 -21.18 -38.56 -26.34
CA GLU A 38 -20.05 -37.75 -26.83
C GLU A 38 -20.14 -36.22 -26.77
N THR A 39 -19.64 -35.66 -25.66
CA THR A 39 -19.14 -34.28 -25.61
C THR A 39 -17.78 -34.19 -26.32
N PRO A 40 -17.57 -33.25 -27.26
CA PRO A 40 -16.24 -32.90 -27.75
C PRO A 40 -15.39 -32.32 -26.60
N PRO A 41 -14.05 -32.47 -26.60
CA PRO A 41 -13.24 -31.75 -25.63
C PRO A 41 -13.32 -30.25 -25.96
N GLU A 42 -14.01 -29.50 -25.10
CA GLU A 42 -13.95 -28.05 -25.09
C GLU A 42 -12.52 -27.64 -24.73
N THR A 43 -11.81 -27.05 -25.70
CA THR A 43 -10.58 -26.32 -25.49
C THR A 43 -10.91 -25.05 -24.71
N ASN A 44 -10.98 -25.17 -23.38
CA ASN A 44 -11.20 -24.03 -22.50
C ASN A 44 -9.88 -23.36 -22.15
N GLY A 45 -9.71 -22.17 -22.72
CA GLY A 45 -9.20 -21.01 -22.01
C GLY A 45 -7.72 -21.03 -21.69
N SER A 46 -6.95 -20.26 -22.45
CA SER A 46 -5.74 -19.60 -21.98
C SER A 46 -6.11 -18.59 -20.88
N GLY A 47 -6.52 -19.09 -19.71
CA GLY A 47 -6.40 -18.34 -18.47
C GLY A 47 -4.97 -18.53 -18.01
N GLU A 48 -4.19 -17.46 -17.97
CA GLU A 48 -2.96 -17.42 -17.19
C GLU A 48 -3.34 -17.64 -15.73
N THR A 49 -3.57 -18.89 -15.36
CA THR A 49 -3.80 -19.29 -13.98
C THR A 49 -2.47 -19.11 -13.28
N ARG A 50 -2.42 -18.07 -12.44
CA ARG A 50 -1.40 -17.79 -11.44
C ARG A 50 -0.79 -19.10 -10.93
N PRO A 51 0.55 -19.24 -10.93
CA PRO A 51 1.21 -20.48 -10.51
C PRO A 51 0.70 -20.93 -9.14
N GLU A 52 0.43 -22.22 -9.00
CA GLU A 52 0.07 -22.82 -7.71
C GLU A 52 1.23 -22.61 -6.71
N GLY A 53 0.93 -22.13 -5.49
CA GLY A 53 1.92 -21.87 -4.44
C GLY A 53 2.17 -20.40 -4.08
N THR A 54 1.38 -19.47 -4.62
CA THR A 54 1.54 -18.02 -4.37
C THR A 54 0.73 -17.45 -3.21
N GLY A 55 0.22 -18.28 -2.28
CA GLY A 55 -0.32 -17.94 -0.94
C GLY A 55 -1.32 -16.79 -0.77
N GLY A 56 -0.94 -15.57 -1.15
CA GLY A 56 -1.70 -14.32 -1.02
C GLY A 56 -1.94 -13.56 -2.33
N PRO A 57 -2.60 -12.37 -2.23
CA PRO A 57 -2.93 -11.53 -3.38
C PRO A 57 -1.68 -11.01 -4.10
N GLY A 58 -1.83 -10.73 -5.40
CA GLY A 58 -0.84 -10.00 -6.18
C GLY A 58 -0.90 -8.52 -5.85
N VAL A 59 0.27 -7.88 -5.78
CA VAL A 59 0.44 -6.45 -5.51
C VAL A 59 0.78 -5.76 -6.82
N THR A 60 0.20 -4.59 -7.06
CA THR A 60 0.58 -3.68 -8.15
C THR A 60 0.65 -2.24 -7.67
N ILE A 61 1.45 -1.40 -8.31
CA ILE A 61 1.43 0.06 -8.05
C ILE A 61 0.28 0.64 -8.86
N ALA A 62 -0.77 1.09 -8.16
CA ALA A 62 -1.98 1.64 -8.77
C ALA A 62 -1.79 3.09 -9.21
N SER A 63 -1.11 3.89 -8.40
CA SER A 63 -0.78 5.29 -8.73
C SER A 63 0.41 5.79 -7.92
N THR A 64 1.06 6.84 -8.43
CA THR A 64 2.09 7.61 -7.73
C THR A 64 1.77 9.09 -7.86
N ASP A 65 2.07 9.88 -6.84
CA ASP A 65 1.93 11.33 -6.93
C ASP A 65 2.90 11.93 -7.96
N GLU A 66 2.57 13.14 -8.40
CA GLU A 66 3.52 13.98 -9.11
C GLU A 66 4.76 14.25 -8.24
N ALA A 67 5.92 14.41 -8.88
CA ALA A 67 7.14 14.75 -8.16
C ALA A 67 6.96 16.06 -7.37
N PRO A 68 7.38 16.10 -6.09
CA PRO A 68 7.26 17.30 -5.29
C PRO A 68 8.21 18.39 -5.81
N ASP A 69 7.87 19.65 -5.54
CA ASP A 69 8.73 20.82 -5.85
C ASP A 69 9.88 20.91 -4.82
N LEU A 70 10.76 19.92 -4.83
CA LEU A 70 11.93 19.75 -3.99
C LEU A 70 13.14 19.37 -4.87
N PRO A 71 14.40 19.56 -4.40
CA PRO A 71 15.60 19.12 -5.12
C PRO A 71 15.80 17.59 -5.11
N VAL A 72 14.76 16.82 -4.81
CA VAL A 72 14.77 15.35 -4.82
C VAL A 72 13.54 14.83 -5.55
N GLU A 73 13.75 13.79 -6.37
CA GLU A 73 12.68 13.09 -7.07
C GLU A 73 12.49 11.69 -6.44
N PRO A 74 11.35 11.45 -5.76
CA PRO A 74 11.00 10.14 -5.23
C PRO A 74 10.43 9.22 -6.31
N THR A 75 10.78 7.95 -6.25
CA THR A 75 10.20 6.88 -7.07
C THR A 75 9.94 5.63 -6.24
N VAL A 76 8.97 4.83 -6.68
CA VAL A 76 8.66 3.51 -6.11
C VAL A 76 8.56 2.47 -7.21
N GLU A 77 9.13 1.31 -6.97
CA GLU A 77 9.13 0.18 -7.89
C GLU A 77 8.78 -1.11 -7.16
N LEU A 78 8.09 -2.02 -7.85
CA LEU A 78 7.77 -3.33 -7.32
C LEU A 78 8.92 -4.31 -7.59
N VAL A 79 9.46 -4.91 -6.54
CA VAL A 79 10.57 -5.87 -6.62
C VAL A 79 10.06 -7.31 -6.55
N ARG A 80 9.08 -7.56 -5.67
CA ARG A 80 8.35 -8.82 -5.57
C ARG A 80 6.87 -8.49 -5.47
N ASP A 81 6.10 -8.95 -6.43
CA ASP A 81 4.68 -8.63 -6.56
C ASP A 81 3.77 -9.52 -5.73
N THR A 82 4.31 -10.55 -5.09
CA THR A 82 3.48 -11.63 -4.56
C THR A 82 4.05 -12.10 -3.22
N ALA A 83 3.14 -12.33 -2.28
CA ALA A 83 3.42 -13.05 -1.05
C ALA A 83 3.64 -14.54 -1.32
N THR A 84 4.61 -15.15 -0.65
CA THR A 84 4.81 -16.60 -0.66
C THR A 84 4.99 -17.11 0.77
N GLU A 85 5.14 -18.42 0.97
CA GLU A 85 5.47 -18.96 2.30
C GLU A 85 6.79 -18.38 2.86
N ASP A 86 7.73 -18.03 1.98
CA ASP A 86 9.10 -17.63 2.35
C ASP A 86 9.27 -16.12 2.52
N HIS A 87 8.46 -15.32 1.84
CA HIS A 87 8.62 -13.86 1.87
C HIS A 87 7.36 -13.06 1.54
N PRO A 88 7.26 -11.83 2.09
CA PRO A 88 6.20 -10.88 1.72
C PRO A 88 6.48 -10.21 0.36
N PRO A 89 5.48 -9.51 -0.20
CA PRO A 89 5.69 -8.58 -1.30
C PRO A 89 6.71 -7.51 -0.92
N ARG A 90 7.48 -7.04 -1.90
CA ARG A 90 8.59 -6.10 -1.69
C ARG A 90 8.55 -4.97 -2.69
N LEU A 91 8.74 -3.76 -2.20
CA LEU A 91 8.96 -2.57 -3.02
C LEU A 91 10.38 -2.04 -2.82
N ARG A 92 10.84 -1.24 -3.79
CA ARG A 92 12.02 -0.41 -3.71
C ARG A 92 11.57 1.04 -3.74
N THR A 93 11.98 1.82 -2.75
CA THR A 93 11.84 3.28 -2.77
C THR A 93 13.19 3.90 -3.11
N THR A 94 13.17 4.93 -3.94
CA THR A 94 14.38 5.65 -4.34
C THR A 94 14.13 7.15 -4.23
N LEU A 95 15.12 7.88 -3.71
CA LEU A 95 15.19 9.33 -3.74
C LEU A 95 16.41 9.71 -4.56
N THR A 96 16.21 10.49 -5.62
CA THR A 96 17.30 10.97 -6.49
C THR A 96 17.46 12.46 -6.29
N ASN A 97 18.67 12.92 -5.99
CA ASN A 97 18.97 14.35 -5.96
C ASN A 97 19.08 14.86 -7.40
N THR A 98 18.14 15.72 -7.80
CA THR A 98 18.09 16.28 -9.17
C THR A 98 18.82 17.63 -9.27
N GLY A 99 19.37 18.12 -8.17
CA GLY A 99 20.16 19.34 -8.12
C GLY A 99 21.65 19.13 -8.39
N ASP A 100 22.39 20.24 -8.37
CA ASP A 100 23.83 20.29 -8.60
C ASP A 100 24.67 20.34 -7.31
N GLU A 101 24.02 20.32 -6.14
CA GLU A 101 24.65 20.36 -4.81
C GLU A 101 24.14 19.19 -3.95
N PRO A 102 24.94 18.66 -3.00
CA PRO A 102 24.47 17.66 -2.05
C PRO A 102 23.26 18.17 -1.27
N VAL A 103 22.33 17.25 -0.96
CA VAL A 103 21.11 17.57 -0.21
C VAL A 103 20.99 16.66 1.00
N SER A 104 20.68 17.26 2.16
CA SER A 104 20.36 16.53 3.38
C SER A 104 18.85 16.32 3.50
N VAL A 105 18.43 15.08 3.68
CA VAL A 105 17.01 14.66 3.71
C VAL A 105 16.65 14.05 5.05
N GLY A 106 15.47 14.37 5.57
CA GLY A 106 14.89 13.80 6.79
C GLY A 106 13.35 13.84 6.79
N GLU A 107 12.65 13.00 7.56
CA GLU A 107 13.14 11.93 8.43
C GLU A 107 13.56 10.68 7.65
N GLY A 108 14.81 10.25 7.80
CA GLY A 108 15.50 9.35 6.88
C GLY A 108 14.87 7.95 6.68
N ARG A 109 14.09 7.46 7.65
CA ARG A 109 13.36 6.19 7.52
C ARG A 109 12.03 6.39 6.79
N ALA A 110 11.23 7.34 7.28
CA ALA A 110 9.91 7.61 6.74
C ALA A 110 9.96 8.09 5.28
N VAL A 111 10.98 8.86 4.86
CA VAL A 111 11.14 9.28 3.46
C VAL A 111 11.34 8.11 2.49
N HIS A 112 11.77 6.96 3.01
CA HIS A 112 11.89 5.70 2.28
C HIS A 112 10.73 4.73 2.57
N PHE A 113 9.67 5.20 3.24
CA PHE A 113 8.50 4.45 3.66
C PHE A 113 8.77 3.33 4.68
N GLU A 114 9.92 3.34 5.34
CA GLU A 114 10.17 2.43 6.45
C GLU A 114 9.28 2.78 7.64
N TYR A 115 8.54 1.79 8.15
CA TYR A 115 7.57 1.89 9.24
C TYR A 115 6.36 2.79 8.93
N VAL A 116 6.07 3.05 7.67
CA VAL A 116 4.90 3.84 7.26
C VAL A 116 3.70 2.90 7.11
N ALA A 117 2.57 3.28 7.71
CA ALA A 117 1.29 2.61 7.53
C ALA A 117 0.52 3.23 6.37
N ASP A 118 -0.39 2.47 5.77
CA ASP A 118 -1.35 3.04 4.83
C ASP A 118 -2.35 3.95 5.57
N ASP A 119 -3.08 4.79 4.84
CA ASP A 119 -4.05 5.75 5.39
C ASP A 119 -5.13 5.09 6.27
N SER A 120 -5.48 3.83 6.01
CA SER A 120 -6.44 3.07 6.81
C SER A 120 -5.82 2.34 8.00
N GLY A 121 -4.49 2.20 8.04
CA GLY A 121 -3.72 1.59 9.12
C GLY A 121 -3.76 0.05 9.13
N VAL A 122 -4.21 -0.59 8.06
CA VAL A 122 -4.32 -2.05 7.97
C VAL A 122 -3.13 -2.70 7.26
N LEU A 123 -2.32 -1.92 6.56
CA LEU A 123 -1.05 -2.30 5.96
C LEU A 123 0.08 -1.42 6.49
N THR A 124 1.29 -1.99 6.53
CA THR A 124 2.50 -1.25 6.88
C THR A 124 3.69 -1.73 6.06
N LEU A 125 4.60 -0.82 5.77
CA LEU A 125 5.85 -1.07 5.09
C LEU A 125 6.97 -1.14 6.11
N LEU A 126 7.68 -2.25 6.16
CA LEU A 126 8.80 -2.46 7.09
C LEU A 126 10.11 -2.58 6.31
N PRO A 127 11.27 -2.19 6.88
CA PRO A 127 12.57 -2.38 6.23
C PRO A 127 12.76 -3.82 5.74
N GLY A 128 12.95 -4.01 4.43
CA GLY A 128 13.08 -5.31 3.80
C GLY A 128 14.51 -5.87 3.79
N ASP A 129 15.50 -5.04 4.06
CA ASP A 129 16.91 -5.43 4.16
C ASP A 129 17.38 -5.62 5.61
N SER A 130 16.45 -5.61 6.58
CA SER A 130 16.82 -5.82 7.98
C SER A 130 17.11 -7.29 8.27
N ASP A 131 18.18 -7.55 9.03
CA ASP A 131 18.43 -8.87 9.65
C ASP A 131 17.39 -9.23 10.74
N SER A 132 16.41 -8.35 10.99
CA SER A 132 15.36 -8.53 11.98
C SER A 132 14.20 -9.32 11.39
N GLU A 133 13.87 -10.46 11.99
CA GLU A 133 12.63 -11.16 11.70
C GLU A 133 11.47 -10.43 12.39
N TYR A 134 10.49 -10.00 11.61
CA TYR A 134 9.25 -9.45 12.14
C TYR A 134 8.31 -10.58 12.60
N PRO A 135 7.52 -10.37 13.67
CA PRO A 135 6.62 -11.37 14.22
C PRO A 135 5.37 -11.55 13.34
N ALA A 136 5.56 -12.07 12.12
CA ALA A 136 4.52 -12.28 11.14
C ALA A 136 4.19 -13.77 10.97
N GLU A 137 2.92 -14.05 10.68
CA GLU A 137 2.47 -15.39 10.30
C GLU A 137 3.02 -15.72 8.89
N ALA A 138 3.85 -16.76 8.75
CA ALA A 138 4.35 -17.19 7.43
C ALA A 138 3.19 -17.52 6.48
N ASP A 139 3.37 -17.29 5.18
CA ASP A 139 2.32 -17.39 4.13
C ASP A 139 1.17 -16.37 4.26
N CYS A 140 0.99 -15.77 5.44
CA CYS A 140 -0.06 -14.82 5.73
C CYS A 140 0.46 -13.37 5.78
N TRP A 141 1.72 -13.16 6.19
CA TRP A 141 2.40 -11.85 6.32
C TRP A 141 1.63 -10.80 7.12
N ARG A 142 0.73 -11.28 7.98
CA ARG A 142 0.10 -10.47 9.00
C ARG A 142 0.95 -10.48 10.25
N LEU A 143 1.21 -9.29 10.77
CA LEU A 143 1.88 -9.13 12.04
C LEU A 143 1.01 -9.66 13.18
N THR A 144 1.62 -10.43 14.07
CA THR A 144 0.95 -10.96 15.27
C THR A 144 0.87 -9.92 16.39
N GLU A 145 1.71 -8.89 16.34
CA GLU A 145 1.72 -7.74 17.24
C GLU A 145 2.21 -6.47 16.53
N GLY A 146 1.96 -5.31 17.11
CA GLY A 146 2.45 -4.04 16.57
C GLY A 146 3.96 -3.93 16.69
N ILE A 147 4.60 -3.28 15.70
CA ILE A 147 6.04 -3.03 15.74
C ILE A 147 6.31 -1.78 16.58
N ALA A 148 7.05 -1.96 17.67
CA ALA A 148 7.55 -0.83 18.45
C ALA A 148 8.71 -0.15 17.71
N ILE A 149 8.58 1.15 17.46
CA ILE A 149 9.61 1.96 16.82
C ILE A 149 10.19 2.95 17.82
N THR A 150 11.51 3.08 17.82
CA THR A 150 12.15 4.20 18.51
C THR A 150 11.99 5.46 17.67
N GLU A 151 11.42 6.51 18.26
CA GLU A 151 11.39 7.84 17.67
C GLU A 151 12.81 8.41 17.68
N GLU A 152 13.53 8.21 16.58
CA GLU A 152 14.85 8.78 16.35
C GLU A 152 14.81 9.55 15.05
N TYR A 153 14.98 10.87 15.14
CA TYR A 153 15.10 11.72 13.97
C TYR A 153 16.45 11.47 13.32
N ARG A 154 16.43 10.87 12.12
CA ARG A 154 17.63 10.59 11.33
C ARG A 154 17.60 11.42 10.07
N THR A 155 18.76 11.90 9.65
CA THR A 155 18.96 12.52 8.33
C THR A 155 20.06 11.78 7.59
N PHE A 156 20.09 11.91 6.27
CA PHE A 156 21.17 11.43 5.44
C PHE A 156 21.39 12.37 4.26
N GLU A 157 22.58 12.34 3.69
CA GLU A 157 22.95 13.16 2.54
C GLU A 157 22.85 12.35 1.25
N ILE A 158 22.42 13.01 0.17
CA ILE A 158 22.46 12.50 -1.20
C ILE A 158 23.30 13.49 -2.03
N ASP A 159 24.43 13.02 -2.54
CA ASP A 159 25.28 13.80 -3.44
C ASP A 159 24.51 14.27 -4.70
N ALA A 160 25.00 15.31 -5.34
CA ALA A 160 24.41 15.86 -6.57
C ALA A 160 24.31 14.80 -7.67
N GLY A 161 23.10 14.57 -8.20
CA GLY A 161 22.83 13.57 -9.25
C GLY A 161 22.84 12.12 -8.77
N GLU A 162 23.12 11.84 -7.50
CA GLU A 162 23.11 10.48 -6.94
C GLU A 162 21.73 10.12 -6.37
N SER A 163 21.56 8.84 -6.03
CA SER A 163 20.32 8.31 -5.47
C SER A 163 20.56 7.51 -4.19
N SER A 164 19.60 7.59 -3.27
CA SER A 164 19.46 6.68 -2.14
C SER A 164 18.29 5.73 -2.40
N SER A 165 18.47 4.43 -2.16
CA SER A 165 17.40 3.43 -2.28
C SER A 165 17.27 2.57 -1.03
N ARG A 166 16.04 2.17 -0.72
CA ARG A 166 15.72 1.19 0.34
C ARG A 166 14.70 0.18 -0.16
N LEU A 167 14.81 -1.06 0.34
CA LEU A 167 13.76 -2.04 0.17
C LEU A 167 12.80 -1.99 1.36
N VAL A 168 11.51 -2.06 1.06
CA VAL A 168 10.45 -2.19 2.07
C VAL A 168 9.57 -3.38 1.73
N ASP A 169 9.25 -4.16 2.75
CA ASP A 169 8.36 -5.31 2.68
C ASP A 169 6.98 -4.93 3.19
N LEU A 170 5.94 -5.43 2.51
CA LEU A 170 4.55 -5.17 2.83
C LEU A 170 4.00 -6.19 3.82
N TYR A 171 3.41 -5.70 4.90
CA TYR A 171 2.76 -6.53 5.92
C TYR A 171 1.36 -6.01 6.20
N ALA A 172 0.44 -6.91 6.56
CA ALA A 172 -0.78 -6.49 7.22
C ALA A 172 -0.54 -6.27 8.72
N THR A 173 -1.21 -5.26 9.27
CA THR A 173 -1.18 -4.99 10.71
C THR A 173 -2.06 -5.98 11.47
N PRO A 174 -1.92 -6.10 12.80
CA PRO A 174 -2.78 -6.97 13.60
C PRO A 174 -4.28 -6.62 13.52
N ASP A 175 -4.60 -5.38 13.15
CA ASP A 175 -5.96 -4.85 13.00
C ASP A 175 -6.58 -5.17 11.63
N ALA A 176 -5.81 -5.75 10.70
CA ALA A 176 -6.31 -6.11 9.38
C ALA A 176 -7.24 -7.34 9.40
N ASP A 177 -8.24 -7.33 8.51
CA ASP A 177 -9.15 -8.44 8.28
C ASP A 177 -8.50 -9.50 7.35
N GLY A 178 -7.62 -10.31 7.92
CA GLY A 178 -6.94 -11.41 7.23
C GLY A 178 -5.48 -11.11 6.88
N CYS A 179 -4.91 -11.95 6.03
CA CYS A 179 -3.47 -12.02 5.77
C CYS A 179 -2.89 -10.78 5.08
N LEU A 180 -3.37 -10.52 3.87
CA LEU A 180 -3.16 -9.28 3.15
C LEU A 180 -4.52 -8.94 2.54
N PRO A 181 -5.26 -7.97 3.10
CA PRO A 181 -6.61 -7.67 2.65
C PRO A 181 -6.58 -7.12 1.21
N VAL A 182 -7.51 -7.60 0.38
CA VAL A 182 -7.66 -7.13 -1.01
C VAL A 182 -8.25 -5.73 -1.05
N GLY A 183 -7.78 -4.90 -1.98
CA GLY A 183 -8.20 -3.52 -2.10
C GLY A 183 -7.09 -2.58 -2.55
N GLU A 184 -7.41 -1.29 -2.63
CA GLU A 184 -6.45 -0.24 -2.91
C GLU A 184 -6.07 0.48 -1.62
N TYR A 185 -4.76 0.67 -1.40
CA TYR A 185 -4.21 1.23 -0.17
C TYR A 185 -3.20 2.33 -0.50
N ARG A 186 -3.33 3.44 0.20
CA ARG A 186 -2.54 4.64 -0.02
C ARG A 186 -1.48 4.77 1.08
N PHE A 187 -0.23 4.95 0.67
CA PHE A 187 0.87 5.28 1.55
C PHE A 187 1.32 6.71 1.27
N GLU A 188 1.52 7.50 2.33
CA GLU A 188 2.02 8.87 2.25
C GLU A 188 3.11 9.10 3.30
N SER A 189 4.12 9.86 2.93
CA SER A 189 5.18 10.31 3.82
C SER A 189 5.55 11.76 3.54
N THR A 190 6.25 12.40 4.48
CA THR A 190 6.78 13.75 4.31
C THR A 190 8.26 13.69 4.02
N ILE A 191 8.65 14.28 2.88
CA ILE A 191 10.05 14.50 2.50
C ILE A 191 10.44 15.89 3.00
N GLY A 192 11.39 15.95 3.93
CA GLY A 192 11.97 17.20 4.43
C GLY A 192 13.40 17.38 3.92
N ILE A 193 13.69 18.58 3.42
CA ILE A 193 15.05 19.04 3.17
C ILE A 193 15.52 19.79 4.41
N VAL A 194 16.70 19.41 4.88
CA VAL A 194 17.24 19.84 6.16
C VAL A 194 18.53 20.61 5.94
N GLY A 195 18.65 21.79 6.54
CA GLY A 195 19.86 22.59 6.51
C GLY A 195 20.92 22.12 7.52
N ASP A 196 22.06 22.79 7.54
CA ASP A 196 23.22 22.45 8.41
C ASP A 196 22.88 22.35 9.90
N ASP A 197 21.91 23.13 10.38
CA ASP A 197 21.48 23.16 11.78
C ASP A 197 20.45 22.08 12.15
N ALA A 198 20.22 21.10 11.25
CA ALA A 198 19.21 20.05 11.37
C ALA A 198 17.75 20.58 11.41
N GLU A 199 17.53 21.84 11.02
CA GLU A 199 16.20 22.44 10.88
C GLU A 199 15.64 22.21 9.47
N ALA A 200 14.33 21.94 9.38
CA ALA A 200 13.67 21.77 8.09
C ALA A 200 13.60 23.12 7.35
N GLU A 201 14.19 23.17 6.16
CA GLU A 201 14.18 24.35 5.28
C GLU A 201 12.97 24.32 4.35
N SER A 202 12.65 23.13 3.84
CA SER A 202 11.48 22.87 3.01
C SER A 202 10.98 21.45 3.22
N SER A 203 9.70 21.22 2.91
CA SER A 203 9.12 19.88 2.96
C SER A 203 7.92 19.76 2.04
N ALA A 204 7.65 18.54 1.59
CA ALA A 204 6.47 18.19 0.81
C ALA A 204 5.98 16.78 1.18
N ALA A 205 4.68 16.57 1.11
CA ALA A 205 4.10 15.23 1.15
C ALA A 205 4.28 14.56 -0.21
N TRP A 206 4.57 13.27 -0.21
CA TRP A 206 4.58 12.44 -1.40
C TRP A 206 4.10 11.04 -1.05
N GLY A 207 3.39 10.40 -1.97
CA GLY A 207 2.91 9.04 -1.76
C GLY A 207 2.57 8.29 -3.04
N PHE A 208 2.15 7.06 -2.82
CA PHE A 208 1.71 6.14 -3.86
C PHE A 208 0.61 5.23 -3.34
N SER A 209 -0.21 4.70 -4.24
CA SER A 209 -1.21 3.68 -3.93
C SER A 209 -0.80 2.34 -4.52
N ILE A 210 -1.10 1.26 -3.79
CA ILE A 210 -0.98 -0.11 -4.28
C ILE A 210 -2.37 -0.76 -4.37
N SER A 211 -2.54 -1.70 -5.29
CA SER A 211 -3.71 -2.56 -5.38
C SER A 211 -3.33 -4.00 -5.05
N LEU A 212 -4.14 -4.68 -4.22
CA LEU A 212 -4.02 -6.08 -3.86
C LEU A 212 -5.20 -6.87 -4.43
N GLU A 213 -4.93 -7.81 -5.35
CA GLU A 213 -5.93 -8.58 -6.12
C GLU A 213 -5.62 -10.08 -6.23
#